data_AF-A0A830HGI0-F1
#
_entry.id   AF-A0A830HGI0-F1
#
_cell.length_a   1.000
_cell.length_b   1.000
_cell.length_c   1.000
_cell.angle_alpha   90.00
_cell.angle_beta   90.00
_cell.angle_gamma   90.00
#
_symmetry.space_group_name_H-M   'P 1'
#
loop_
_entity.id
_entity.type
_entity.pdbx_description
1 polymer ?
#
loop_
_entity_poly.entity_id
_entity_poly.type
_entity_poly.pdbx_seq_one_letter_code
_entity_poly.pdbx_strand_id
1 'polypeptide(L)'
;MPVRVVRRVVGVGVRGSEPPTGTTTTTSEASEKVRVAFRELYPPNSNQTVKYGVLKADVDVAAIPDESTQAKLREEAAKSLTNINADERERRKQIGTYVLAATAVAAIAMLVTHASPSTRATIALPLFFGSGFYLSGGGVWDVDGTGLQEIEDKSVADAILQKVNNFNVASAVATAVVVAAFCAIPL
;
A
#
# COMPACT_ATOMS: atom_id res chain seq x y z
N MET A 1 -41.47 24.27 -52.14
CA MET A 1 -40.53 24.08 -51.00
C MET A 1 -40.80 25.16 -49.96
N PRO A 2 -41.35 24.85 -48.77
CA PRO A 2 -41.52 25.83 -47.72
C PRO A 2 -40.39 25.78 -46.67
N VAL A 3 -39.97 26.98 -46.30
CA VAL A 3 -38.88 27.36 -45.40
C VAL A 3 -39.24 27.03 -43.94
N ARG A 4 -38.30 26.40 -43.19
CA ARG A 4 -38.41 26.18 -41.75
C ARG A 4 -38.19 27.48 -40.98
N VAL A 5 -39.19 27.90 -40.21
CA VAL A 5 -39.08 28.99 -39.23
C VAL A 5 -38.64 28.41 -37.89
N VAL A 6 -37.53 28.94 -37.38
CA VAL A 6 -36.94 28.67 -36.07
C VAL A 6 -37.83 29.25 -34.98
N ARG A 7 -38.18 28.45 -33.95
CA ARG A 7 -38.62 28.99 -32.65
C ARG A 7 -37.75 28.45 -31.51
N ARG A 8 -37.04 29.41 -30.92
CA ARG A 8 -36.25 29.36 -29.70
C ARG A 8 -37.19 29.16 -28.50
N VAL A 9 -36.92 28.20 -27.63
CA VAL A 9 -37.53 28.14 -26.29
C VAL A 9 -36.41 28.36 -25.27
N VAL A 10 -36.49 29.48 -24.55
CA VAL A 10 -35.61 29.85 -23.46
C VAL A 10 -36.34 29.54 -22.15
N GLY A 11 -35.75 28.67 -21.33
CA GLY A 11 -35.62 28.74 -19.87
C GLY A 11 -36.87 28.77 -18.98
N VAL A 12 -37.00 27.74 -18.13
CA VAL A 12 -37.36 27.91 -16.71
C VAL A 12 -36.41 27.06 -15.88
N GLY A 13 -35.48 27.72 -15.19
CA GLY A 13 -34.49 27.07 -14.33
C GLY A 13 -35.10 26.70 -12.99
N VAL A 14 -35.04 25.41 -12.64
CA VAL A 14 -35.25 24.92 -11.27
C VAL A 14 -33.90 24.94 -10.58
N ARG A 15 -33.76 25.76 -9.53
CA ARG A 15 -32.57 25.81 -8.65
C ARG A 15 -32.39 24.44 -8.00
N GLY A 16 -31.45 23.65 -8.52
CA GLY A 16 -30.85 22.56 -7.76
C GLY A 16 -30.00 23.16 -6.64
N SER A 17 -30.28 22.76 -5.41
CA SER A 17 -29.38 22.94 -4.27
C SER A 17 -28.02 22.33 -4.61
N GLU A 18 -26.96 23.12 -4.48
CA GLU A 18 -25.58 22.72 -4.69
C GLU A 18 -25.23 21.48 -3.84
N PRO A 19 -24.57 20.45 -4.40
CA PRO A 19 -23.99 19.40 -3.58
C PRO A 19 -22.83 19.96 -2.76
N PRO A 20 -22.63 19.53 -1.50
CA PRO A 20 -21.59 20.06 -0.65
C PRO A 20 -20.22 19.79 -1.27
N THR A 21 -19.44 20.86 -1.30
CA THR A 21 -18.13 21.02 -1.90
C THR A 21 -17.21 19.87 -1.48
N GLY A 22 -16.83 19.04 -2.46
CA GLY A 22 -15.92 17.93 -2.26
C GLY A 22 -14.58 18.38 -1.71
N THR A 23 -14.14 17.72 -0.66
CA THR A 23 -12.76 17.72 -0.20
C THR A 23 -11.89 17.21 -1.34
N THR A 24 -11.25 18.12 -2.07
CA THR A 24 -10.40 17.75 -3.20
C THR A 24 -9.06 17.29 -2.63
N THR A 25 -8.84 15.99 -2.57
CA THR A 25 -7.56 15.38 -2.20
C THR A 25 -6.51 15.82 -3.23
N THR A 26 -5.58 16.69 -2.84
CA THR A 26 -4.41 17.05 -3.65
C THR A 26 -3.45 15.86 -3.73
N THR A 27 -3.67 14.96 -4.68
CA THR A 27 -2.67 13.98 -5.09
C THR A 27 -1.55 14.74 -5.78
N SER A 28 -0.35 14.77 -5.19
CA SER A 28 0.80 15.46 -5.78
C SER A 28 1.21 14.81 -7.10
N GLU A 29 1.80 15.57 -8.03
CA GLU A 29 2.32 15.06 -9.31
C GLU A 29 3.26 13.86 -9.12
N ALA A 30 4.04 13.86 -8.03
CA ALA A 30 4.89 12.74 -7.65
C ALA A 30 4.10 11.48 -7.31
N SER A 31 2.98 11.61 -6.58
CA SER A 31 2.11 10.48 -6.25
C SER A 31 1.47 9.88 -7.50
N GLU A 32 1.10 10.70 -8.49
CA GLU A 32 0.55 10.20 -9.75
C GLU A 32 1.60 9.44 -10.56
N LYS A 33 2.83 9.96 -10.66
CA LYS A 33 3.94 9.27 -11.34
C LYS A 33 4.24 7.91 -10.72
N VAL A 34 4.22 7.81 -9.40
CA VAL A 34 4.39 6.53 -8.68
C VAL A 34 3.24 5.58 -8.98
N ARG A 35 1.98 6.06 -8.98
CA ARG A 35 0.82 5.23 -9.35
C ARG A 35 0.90 4.70 -10.76
N VAL A 36 1.30 5.53 -11.72
CA VAL A 36 1.49 5.13 -13.12
C VAL A 36 2.58 4.06 -13.23
N ALA A 37 3.77 4.32 -12.68
CA ALA A 37 4.87 3.35 -12.69
C ALA A 37 4.49 2.03 -12.00
N PHE A 38 3.72 2.09 -10.91
CA PHE A 38 3.25 0.90 -10.23
C PHE A 38 2.25 0.10 -11.08
N ARG A 39 1.32 0.77 -11.78
CA ARG A 39 0.38 0.10 -12.71
C ARG A 39 1.10 -0.54 -13.89
N GLU A 40 2.14 0.09 -14.42
CA GLU A 40 2.97 -0.48 -15.48
C GLU A 40 3.73 -1.71 -14.98
N LEU A 41 4.28 -1.64 -13.77
CA LEU A 41 4.99 -2.77 -13.17
C LEU A 41 4.03 -3.89 -12.74
N TYR A 42 2.82 -3.57 -12.32
CA TYR A 42 1.82 -4.50 -11.79
C TYR A 42 0.48 -4.31 -12.53
N PRO A 43 0.39 -4.76 -13.79
CA PRO A 43 -0.83 -4.61 -14.58
C PRO A 43 -1.99 -5.37 -13.92
N PRO A 44 -3.17 -4.74 -13.77
CA PRO A 44 -4.34 -5.41 -13.23
C PRO A 44 -4.79 -6.53 -14.17
N ASN A 45 -5.39 -7.58 -13.61
CA ASN A 45 -5.86 -8.75 -14.36
C ASN A 45 -4.76 -9.51 -15.13
N SER A 46 -3.50 -9.42 -14.67
CA SER A 46 -2.37 -10.07 -15.34
C SER A 46 -2.22 -11.57 -15.03
N ASN A 47 -3.18 -12.19 -14.33
CA ASN A 47 -3.05 -13.54 -13.73
C ASN A 47 -1.80 -13.67 -12.84
N GLN A 48 -1.30 -12.54 -12.33
CA GLN A 48 -0.15 -12.48 -11.43
C GLN A 48 -0.57 -11.93 -10.07
N THR A 49 -0.06 -12.58 -9.02
CA THR A 49 -0.19 -12.19 -7.62
C THR A 49 1.12 -11.55 -7.14
N VAL A 50 1.03 -10.61 -6.20
CA VAL A 50 2.21 -10.04 -5.54
C VAL A 50 2.65 -10.96 -4.41
N LYS A 51 3.91 -11.38 -4.48
CA LYS A 51 4.59 -12.12 -3.41
C LYS A 51 5.70 -11.28 -2.82
N TYR A 52 5.82 -11.31 -1.50
CA TYR A 52 6.89 -10.62 -0.76
C TYR A 52 7.00 -9.12 -1.10
N GLY A 53 5.87 -8.45 -1.31
CA GLY A 53 5.82 -7.02 -1.61
C GLY A 53 6.13 -6.63 -3.05
N VAL A 54 7.19 -7.18 -3.65
CA VAL A 54 7.68 -6.74 -4.98
C VAL A 54 7.77 -7.85 -6.02
N LEU A 55 7.78 -9.11 -5.59
CA LEU A 55 7.90 -10.24 -6.52
C LEU A 55 6.54 -10.58 -7.10
N LYS A 56 6.55 -11.21 -8.27
CA LYS A 56 5.36 -11.69 -8.95
C LYS A 56 5.37 -13.20 -8.96
N ALA A 57 4.19 -13.79 -8.86
CA ALA A 57 3.99 -15.21 -9.12
C ALA A 57 2.71 -15.42 -9.91
N ASP A 58 2.67 -16.49 -10.68
CA ASP A 58 1.47 -16.87 -11.41
C ASP A 58 0.38 -17.29 -10.44
N VAL A 59 -0.86 -16.93 -10.76
CA VAL A 59 -2.06 -17.35 -10.04
C VAL A 59 -2.38 -18.78 -10.43
N ASP A 60 -2.61 -19.64 -9.43
CA ASP A 60 -3.18 -20.96 -9.66
C ASP A 60 -4.69 -20.81 -9.89
N VAL A 61 -5.09 -20.88 -11.16
CA VAL A 61 -6.48 -20.72 -11.60
C VAL A 61 -7.41 -21.75 -10.94
N ALA A 62 -6.89 -22.93 -10.59
CA ALA A 62 -7.67 -23.97 -9.93
C ALA A 62 -7.93 -23.67 -8.43
N ALA A 63 -7.14 -22.79 -7.82
CA ALA A 63 -7.27 -22.37 -6.43
C ALA A 63 -8.10 -21.08 -6.28
N ILE A 64 -8.56 -20.48 -7.37
CA ILE A 64 -9.39 -19.27 -7.35
C ILE A 64 -10.76 -19.60 -6.72
N PRO A 65 -11.18 -18.91 -5.65
CA PRO A 65 -12.50 -19.06 -5.05
C PRO A 65 -13.64 -18.69 -6.02
N ASP A 66 -14.85 -19.16 -5.74
CA ASP A 66 -16.04 -18.75 -6.48
C ASP A 66 -16.32 -17.24 -6.34
N GLU A 67 -17.03 -16.66 -7.31
CA GLU A 67 -17.31 -15.23 -7.40
C GLU A 67 -17.98 -14.64 -6.14
N SER A 68 -18.86 -15.42 -5.49
CA SER A 68 -19.52 -14.99 -4.24
C SER A 68 -18.51 -14.90 -3.09
N THR A 69 -17.57 -15.85 -3.00
CA THR A 69 -16.48 -15.80 -2.03
C THR A 69 -15.52 -14.65 -2.31
N GLN A 70 -15.17 -14.40 -3.58
CA GLN A 70 -14.33 -13.26 -3.96
C GLN A 70 -14.96 -11.92 -3.55
N ALA A 71 -16.26 -11.74 -3.80
CA ALA A 71 -16.98 -10.53 -3.42
C ALA A 71 -16.94 -10.29 -1.90
N LYS A 72 -17.12 -11.34 -1.09
CA LYS A 72 -17.01 -11.25 0.38
C LYS A 72 -15.59 -10.87 0.83
N LEU A 73 -14.57 -11.48 0.22
CA LEU A 73 -13.17 -11.16 0.54
C LEU A 73 -12.85 -9.69 0.22
N ARG A 74 -13.35 -9.17 -0.91
CA ARG A 74 -13.24 -7.75 -1.26
C ARG A 74 -13.98 -6.84 -0.27
N GLU A 75 -15.19 -7.22 0.15
CA GLU A 75 -15.97 -6.46 1.14
C GLU A 75 -15.26 -6.42 2.51
N GLU A 76 -14.74 -7.55 2.98
CA GLU A 76 -13.96 -7.64 4.23
C GLU A 76 -12.65 -6.87 4.14
N ALA A 77 -11.96 -6.92 3.00
CA ALA A 77 -10.78 -6.12 2.72
C ALA A 77 -11.07 -4.61 2.74
N ALA A 78 -12.18 -4.17 2.15
CA ALA A 78 -12.62 -2.78 2.20
C ALA A 78 -12.86 -2.33 3.65
N LYS A 79 -13.61 -3.12 4.43
CA LYS A 79 -13.91 -2.83 5.85
C LYS A 79 -12.64 -2.78 6.71
N SER A 80 -11.69 -3.66 6.47
CA SER A 80 -10.44 -3.74 7.24
C SER A 80 -9.31 -2.85 6.71
N LEU A 81 -9.53 -2.15 5.59
CA LEU A 81 -8.51 -1.42 4.83
C LEU A 81 -7.28 -2.31 4.61
N THR A 82 -7.51 -3.55 4.19
CA THR A 82 -6.47 -4.54 3.90
C THR A 82 -6.47 -4.77 2.40
N ASN A 83 -5.29 -4.82 1.81
CA ASN A 83 -5.16 -4.93 0.37
C ASN A 83 -4.51 -6.25 -0.09
N ILE A 84 -3.95 -7.02 0.82
CA ILE A 84 -3.26 -8.28 0.54
C ILE A 84 -3.94 -9.44 1.27
N ASN A 85 -3.96 -10.61 0.65
CA ASN A 85 -4.50 -11.83 1.22
C ASN A 85 -3.73 -12.28 2.48
N ALA A 86 -4.34 -13.19 3.24
CA ALA A 86 -3.80 -13.70 4.49
C ALA A 86 -2.43 -14.38 4.31
N ASP A 87 -2.23 -15.11 3.21
CA ASP A 87 -0.99 -15.83 2.94
C ASP A 87 0.17 -14.88 2.67
N GLU A 88 -0.05 -13.80 1.92
CA GLU A 88 0.95 -12.77 1.70
C GLU A 88 1.30 -12.03 2.98
N ARG A 89 0.31 -11.74 3.83
CA ARG A 89 0.58 -11.18 5.16
C ARG A 89 1.45 -12.09 6.00
N GLU A 90 1.18 -13.40 5.97
CA GLU A 90 1.98 -14.37 6.70
C GLU A 90 3.41 -14.46 6.18
N ARG A 91 3.59 -14.52 4.85
CA ARG A 91 4.92 -14.45 4.22
C ARG A 91 5.70 -13.19 4.62
N ARG A 92 5.04 -12.03 4.61
CA ARG A 92 5.68 -10.77 5.02
C ARG A 92 6.04 -10.75 6.51
N LYS A 93 5.22 -11.31 7.38
CA LYS A 93 5.56 -11.50 8.81
C LYS A 93 6.78 -12.40 9.00
N GLN A 94 6.86 -13.51 8.26
CA GLN A 94 7.99 -14.43 8.34
C GLN A 94 9.28 -13.76 7.89
N ILE A 95 9.29 -13.12 6.72
CA ILE A 95 10.46 -12.35 6.25
C ILE A 95 10.83 -11.25 7.23
N GLY A 96 9.85 -10.47 7.69
CA GLY A 96 10.07 -9.42 8.68
C GLY A 96 10.73 -9.96 9.95
N THR A 97 10.26 -11.11 10.44
CA THR A 97 10.83 -11.79 11.61
C THR A 97 12.29 -12.19 11.38
N TYR A 98 12.61 -12.79 10.24
CA TYR A 98 13.99 -13.19 9.93
C TYR A 98 14.92 -11.99 9.77
N VAL A 99 14.47 -10.93 9.08
CA VAL A 99 15.26 -9.71 8.91
C VAL A 99 15.50 -9.02 10.24
N LEU A 100 14.49 -8.93 11.11
CA LEU A 100 14.63 -8.33 12.44
C LEU A 100 15.56 -9.16 13.33
N ALA A 101 15.45 -10.49 13.30
CA ALA A 101 16.37 -11.38 14.03
C ALA A 101 17.82 -11.21 13.56
N ALA A 102 18.06 -11.19 12.24
CA ALA A 102 19.40 -10.95 11.69
C ALA A 102 19.93 -9.55 12.05
N THR A 103 19.06 -8.54 12.05
CA THR A 103 19.40 -7.17 12.46
C THR A 103 19.82 -7.12 13.92
N ALA A 104 19.11 -7.83 14.81
CA ALA A 104 19.47 -7.90 16.22
C ALA A 104 20.83 -8.57 16.43
N VAL A 105 21.12 -9.67 15.71
CA VAL A 105 22.42 -10.33 15.75
C VAL A 105 23.53 -9.39 15.28
N ALA A 106 23.32 -8.67 14.17
CA ALA A 106 24.28 -7.70 13.65
C ALA A 106 24.51 -6.55 14.64
N ALA A 107 23.45 -6.04 15.28
CA ALA A 107 23.56 -5.01 16.31
C ALA A 107 24.41 -5.48 17.50
N ILE A 108 24.19 -6.71 17.99
CA ILE A 108 25.01 -7.30 19.08
C ILE A 108 26.48 -7.42 18.63
N ALA A 109 26.74 -7.91 17.42
CA ALA A 109 28.10 -8.01 16.89
C ALA A 109 28.80 -6.65 16.81
N MET A 110 28.08 -5.59 16.42
CA MET A 110 28.59 -4.22 16.41
C MET A 110 28.94 -3.70 17.81
N LEU A 111 28.19 -4.12 18.85
CA LEU A 111 28.53 -3.78 20.23
C LEU A 111 29.81 -4.52 20.69
N VAL A 112 29.92 -5.81 20.40
CA VAL A 112 31.10 -6.63 20.79
C VAL A 112 32.38 -6.14 20.11
N THR A 113 32.26 -5.65 18.88
CA THR A 113 33.40 -5.18 18.07
C THR A 113 33.71 -3.70 18.23
N HIS A 114 33.05 -3.01 19.17
CA HIS A 114 33.22 -1.57 19.40
C HIS A 114 33.02 -0.72 18.13
N ALA A 115 32.06 -1.10 17.29
CA ALA A 115 31.78 -0.39 16.05
C ALA A 115 31.44 1.08 16.32
N SER A 116 31.90 1.98 15.45
CA SER A 116 31.62 3.42 15.56
C SER A 116 30.11 3.71 15.47
N PRO A 117 29.63 4.85 16.01
CA PRO A 117 28.23 5.25 15.87
C PRO A 117 27.74 5.31 14.41
N SER A 118 28.60 5.72 13.47
CA SER A 118 28.25 5.76 12.04
C SER A 118 28.04 4.36 11.45
N THR A 119 28.86 3.38 11.83
CA THR A 119 28.67 1.98 11.43
C THR A 119 27.40 1.41 12.05
N ARG A 120 27.12 1.73 13.30
CA ARG A 120 25.88 1.32 13.98
C ARG A 120 24.62 1.89 13.32
N ALA A 121 24.68 3.10 12.79
CA ALA A 121 23.56 3.71 12.08
C ALA A 121 23.08 2.90 10.85
N THR A 122 23.93 2.01 10.30
CA THR A 122 23.58 1.17 9.16
C THR A 122 22.45 0.18 9.45
N ILE A 123 22.17 -0.14 10.72
CA ILE A 123 21.02 -0.99 11.09
C ILE A 123 19.68 -0.33 10.77
N ALA A 124 19.66 0.99 10.52
CA ALA A 124 18.44 1.71 10.19
C ALA A 124 17.70 1.11 8.99
N LEU A 125 18.42 0.72 7.93
CA LEU A 125 17.83 0.16 6.72
C LEU A 125 17.16 -1.20 6.99
N PRO A 126 17.86 -2.24 7.48
CA PRO A 126 17.22 -3.51 7.73
C PRO A 126 16.18 -3.45 8.87
N LEU A 127 16.31 -2.53 9.84
CA LEU A 127 15.28 -2.30 10.85
C LEU A 127 14.00 -1.69 10.25
N PHE A 128 14.13 -0.69 9.39
CA PHE A 128 13.00 -0.06 8.70
C PHE A 128 12.28 -1.05 7.78
N PHE A 129 13.02 -1.77 6.93
CA PHE A 129 12.41 -2.74 6.03
C PHE A 129 11.89 -3.98 6.76
N GLY A 130 12.60 -4.51 7.76
CA GLY A 130 12.16 -5.66 8.55
C GLY A 130 10.86 -5.38 9.31
N SER A 131 10.76 -4.22 9.95
CA SER A 131 9.51 -3.77 10.59
C SER A 131 8.41 -3.49 9.56
N GLY A 132 8.76 -2.87 8.42
CA GLY A 132 7.87 -2.68 7.28
C GLY A 132 7.27 -4.00 6.77
N PHE A 133 8.07 -5.03 6.55
CA PHE A 133 7.58 -6.36 6.16
C PHE A 133 6.72 -6.99 7.26
N TYR A 134 7.14 -6.90 8.52
CA TYR A 134 6.37 -7.47 9.63
C TYR A 134 4.96 -6.85 9.77
N LEU A 135 4.82 -5.57 9.43
CA LEU A 135 3.62 -4.77 9.71
C LEU A 135 2.83 -4.35 8.45
N SER A 136 3.39 -4.50 7.25
CA SER A 136 2.79 -3.93 6.02
C SER A 136 1.67 -4.77 5.41
N GLY A 137 0.66 -4.05 4.94
CA GLY A 137 -0.12 -4.34 3.73
C GLY A 137 -0.48 -3.01 3.05
N GLY A 138 -0.19 -2.84 1.75
CA GLY A 138 -0.63 -1.66 0.99
C GLY A 138 -0.40 -1.68 -0.53
N GLY A 139 -1.33 -1.08 -1.31
CA GLY A 139 -1.12 -0.65 -2.71
C GLY A 139 -2.11 -1.14 -3.79
N VAL A 140 -2.41 -2.44 -3.83
CA VAL A 140 -3.30 -3.08 -4.83
C VAL A 140 -4.09 -4.19 -4.16
N TRP A 141 -5.31 -4.49 -4.63
CA TRP A 141 -6.10 -5.62 -4.14
C TRP A 141 -5.56 -6.93 -4.71
N ASP A 142 -5.06 -7.78 -3.82
CA ASP A 142 -4.76 -9.19 -4.10
C ASP A 142 -5.29 -10.01 -2.92
N VAL A 143 -6.60 -9.95 -2.73
CA VAL A 143 -7.29 -10.48 -1.55
C VAL A 143 -8.06 -11.75 -1.88
N ASP A 144 -8.53 -11.87 -3.12
CA ASP A 144 -9.45 -12.90 -3.59
C ASP A 144 -8.77 -14.01 -4.40
N GLY A 145 -7.44 -13.98 -4.54
CA GLY A 145 -6.67 -14.96 -5.28
C GLY A 145 -6.76 -14.84 -6.79
N THR A 146 -7.44 -13.82 -7.34
CA THR A 146 -7.50 -13.56 -8.79
C THR A 146 -6.28 -12.78 -9.32
N GLY A 147 -5.34 -12.47 -8.43
CA GLY A 147 -4.21 -11.60 -8.70
C GLY A 147 -4.57 -10.13 -8.46
N LEU A 148 -3.80 -9.25 -9.09
CA LEU A 148 -3.90 -7.82 -8.88
C LEU A 148 -5.17 -7.22 -9.51
N GLN A 149 -6.01 -6.61 -8.67
CA GLN A 149 -7.23 -5.92 -9.06
C GLN A 149 -7.15 -4.43 -8.73
N GLU A 150 -7.73 -3.60 -9.60
CA GLU A 150 -7.93 -2.20 -9.30
C GLU A 150 -9.05 -2.05 -8.26
N ILE A 151 -8.86 -1.15 -7.28
CA ILE A 151 -9.89 -0.83 -6.29
C ILE A 151 -10.84 0.18 -6.94
N GLU A 152 -12.06 -0.26 -7.26
CA GLU A 152 -13.06 0.57 -7.94
C GLU A 152 -13.50 1.77 -7.07
N ASP A 153 -13.63 1.56 -5.76
CA ASP A 153 -13.96 2.62 -4.81
C ASP A 153 -12.73 3.47 -4.47
N LYS A 154 -12.68 4.66 -5.05
CA LYS A 154 -11.61 5.64 -4.81
C LYS A 154 -11.45 6.03 -3.34
N SER A 155 -12.54 6.07 -2.57
CA SER A 155 -12.49 6.42 -1.15
C SER A 155 -11.78 5.35 -0.32
N VAL A 156 -12.03 4.07 -0.65
CA VAL A 156 -11.33 2.92 -0.05
C VAL A 156 -9.86 2.91 -0.46
N ALA A 157 -9.56 3.17 -1.73
CA ALA A 157 -8.20 3.25 -2.23
C ALA A 157 -7.39 4.36 -1.51
N ASP A 158 -7.97 5.55 -1.36
CA ASP A 158 -7.34 6.68 -0.68
C ASP A 158 -7.17 6.40 0.83
N ALA A 159 -8.15 5.76 1.48
CA ALA A 159 -8.06 5.38 2.89
C ALA A 159 -6.95 4.34 3.14
N ILE A 160 -6.81 3.34 2.25
CA ILE A 160 -5.71 2.37 2.30
C ILE A 160 -4.36 3.08 2.11
N LEU A 161 -4.27 3.99 1.13
CA LEU A 161 -3.04 4.75 0.89
C LEU A 161 -2.63 5.59 2.11
N GLN A 162 -3.59 6.28 2.73
CA GLN A 162 -3.34 7.06 3.95
C GLN A 162 -2.88 6.16 5.11
N LYS A 163 -3.52 5.00 5.31
CA LYS A 163 -3.11 4.02 6.32
C LYS A 163 -1.66 3.57 6.12
N VAL A 164 -1.27 3.27 4.87
CA VAL A 164 0.09 2.85 4.52
C VAL A 164 1.10 3.99 4.73
N ASN A 165 0.76 5.21 4.33
CA ASN A 165 1.62 6.37 4.52
C ASN A 165 1.83 6.66 6.01
N ASN A 166 0.76 6.65 6.81
CA ASN A 166 0.85 6.84 8.26
C ASN A 166 1.72 5.75 8.91
N PHE A 167 1.54 4.51 8.46
CA PHE A 167 2.37 3.39 8.89
C PHE A 167 3.87 3.60 8.54
N ASN A 168 4.18 4.01 7.32
CA ASN A 168 5.54 4.27 6.88
C ASN A 168 6.20 5.42 7.68
N VAL A 169 5.45 6.51 7.93
CA VAL A 169 5.94 7.63 8.75
C VAL A 169 6.20 7.18 10.18
N ALA A 170 5.24 6.48 10.80
CA ALA A 170 5.41 5.97 12.17
C ALA A 170 6.60 5.02 12.27
N SER A 171 6.78 4.13 11.28
CA SER A 171 7.91 3.20 11.23
C SER A 171 9.24 3.93 11.05
N ALA A 172 9.30 4.94 10.18
CA ALA A 172 10.51 5.74 9.98
C ALA A 172 10.92 6.47 11.27
N VAL A 173 9.95 7.07 11.97
CA VAL A 173 10.18 7.75 13.25
C VAL A 173 10.67 6.75 14.30
N ALA A 174 10.00 5.60 14.45
CA ALA A 174 10.40 4.57 15.40
C ALA A 174 11.81 4.04 15.10
N THR A 175 12.13 3.75 13.84
CA THR A 175 13.48 3.35 13.41
C THR A 175 14.51 4.42 13.78
N ALA A 176 14.24 5.70 13.48
CA ALA A 176 15.17 6.78 13.78
C ALA A 176 15.47 6.88 15.29
N VAL A 177 14.44 6.77 16.14
CA VAL A 177 14.59 6.80 17.60
C VAL A 177 15.43 5.61 18.09
N VAL A 178 15.11 4.39 17.65
CA VAL A 178 15.84 3.17 18.05
C VAL A 178 17.31 3.24 17.61
N VAL A 179 17.56 3.68 16.37
CA VAL A 179 18.92 3.81 15.84
C VAL A 179 19.70 4.89 16.60
N ALA A 180 19.10 6.05 16.88
CA ALA A 180 19.74 7.10 17.65
C ALA A 180 20.14 6.61 19.05
N ALA A 181 19.24 5.90 19.74
CA ALA A 181 19.53 5.30 21.04
C ALA A 181 20.67 4.25 20.95
N PHE A 182 20.66 3.39 19.93
CA PHE A 182 21.69 2.39 19.71
C PHE A 182 23.07 3.00 19.42
N CYS A 183 23.11 4.07 18.62
CA CYS A 183 24.34 4.81 18.32
C CYS A 183 24.91 5.55 19.54
N ALA A 184 24.07 5.90 20.52
CA ALA A 184 24.47 6.61 21.73
C ALA A 184 25.07 5.69 22.81
N ILE A 185 25.04 4.37 22.63
CA ILE A 185 25.63 3.42 23.59
C ILE A 185 27.16 3.66 23.66
N PRO A 186 27.72 3.98 24.83
CA PRO A 186 29.17 4.12 24.97
C PRO A 186 29.82 2.74 24.84
N LEU A 187 30.85 2.64 23.97
CA LEU A 187 31.68 1.44 23.77
C LEU A 187 33.15 1.80 23.88
#